data_AF-A0A8T2QRD7-F1
#
_entry.id   AF-A0A8T2QRD7-F1
#
_cell.length_a   1.000
_cell.length_b   1.000
_cell.length_c   1.000
_cell.angle_alpha   90.00
_cell.angle_beta   90.00
_cell.angle_gamma   90.00
#
_symmetry.space_group_name_H-M   'P 1'
#
loop_
_entity.id
_entity.type
_entity.pdbx_description
1 polymer ?
#
loop_
_entity_poly.entity_id
_entity_poly.type
_entity_poly.pdbx_seq_one_letter_code
_entity_poly.pdbx_strand_id
1 'polypeptide(L)'
;MDKKKRTGKEKKLKRKEEIARHKSYEEAIKRAYLKGDHLADFPAFTEFNRNGISVTLESSRGSLLSSYMKEYIQNLLKINMEGPYGIEWHEEEKVKGREMVEENALYIFVRLNQQGNDQEVGTIISKEKNIQTLWKGTGAPVVAFVQYRFVMEEELPVLYVYEIQLEDTIQGKGLGKFLMQLLELIARKNNMMAVVLTVKKRNEGAMRFYLNKLSYKISSTSPSKVDPLEYADCTYEILCKVFDAQALLIFENPLSG
;
A
#
# COMPACT_ATOMS: atom_id res chain seq x y z
N MET A 1 6.06 -52.97 -10.42
CA MET A 1 7.10 -51.98 -10.01
C MET A 1 7.00 -50.63 -10.73
N ASP A 2 6.32 -50.54 -11.89
CA ASP A 2 6.29 -49.30 -12.69
C ASP A 2 5.41 -48.16 -12.16
N LYS A 3 4.24 -48.44 -11.56
CA LYS A 3 3.40 -47.36 -10.98
C LYS A 3 4.13 -46.58 -9.87
N LYS A 4 4.86 -47.27 -8.99
CA LYS A 4 5.61 -46.65 -7.86
C LYS A 4 6.84 -45.85 -8.34
N LYS A 5 7.46 -46.25 -9.45
CA LYS A 5 8.56 -45.50 -10.10
C LYS A 5 8.04 -44.28 -10.89
N ARG A 6 6.88 -44.39 -11.56
CA ARG A 6 6.22 -43.27 -12.27
C ARG A 6 5.78 -42.18 -11.29
N THR A 7 5.14 -42.53 -10.17
CA THR A 7 4.75 -41.57 -9.13
C THR A 7 5.94 -40.90 -8.45
N GLY A 8 7.07 -41.60 -8.29
CA GLY A 8 8.32 -41.01 -7.78
C GLY A 8 8.95 -39.98 -8.73
N LYS A 9 8.95 -40.25 -10.04
CA LYS A 9 9.42 -39.31 -11.06
C LYS A 9 8.53 -38.06 -11.16
N GLU A 10 7.20 -38.25 -11.13
CA GLU A 10 6.23 -37.16 -11.15
C GLU A 10 6.36 -36.23 -9.93
N LYS A 11 6.47 -36.80 -8.72
CA LYS A 11 6.71 -36.02 -7.49
C LYS A 11 8.01 -35.21 -7.55
N LYS A 12 9.08 -35.81 -8.09
CA LYS A 12 10.36 -35.11 -8.27
C LYS A 12 10.27 -33.97 -9.28
N LEU A 13 9.49 -34.15 -10.35
CA LEU A 13 9.28 -33.11 -11.36
C LEU A 13 8.46 -31.93 -10.78
N LYS A 14 7.34 -32.21 -10.10
CA LYS A 14 6.52 -31.17 -9.44
C LYS A 14 7.33 -30.33 -8.45
N ARG A 15 8.12 -30.98 -7.59
CA ARG A 15 9.01 -30.28 -6.65
C ARG A 15 10.03 -29.38 -7.38
N LYS A 16 10.57 -29.83 -8.52
CA LYS A 16 11.52 -29.02 -9.31
C LYS A 16 10.83 -27.79 -9.91
N GLU A 17 9.60 -27.95 -10.38
CA GLU A 17 8.79 -26.85 -10.93
C GLU A 17 8.41 -25.83 -9.85
N GLU A 18 8.01 -26.27 -8.66
CA GLU A 18 7.73 -25.40 -7.50
C GLU A 18 8.96 -24.60 -7.09
N ILE A 19 10.13 -25.23 -6.97
CA ILE A 19 11.39 -24.54 -6.65
C ILE A 19 11.73 -23.50 -7.73
N ALA A 20 11.61 -23.87 -9.01
CA ALA A 20 11.88 -22.94 -10.10
C ALA A 20 10.91 -21.75 -10.10
N ARG A 21 9.64 -21.99 -9.76
CA ARG A 21 8.61 -20.96 -9.65
C ARG A 21 8.90 -20.00 -8.49
N HIS A 22 9.17 -20.52 -7.29
CA HIS A 22 9.53 -19.69 -6.14
C HIS A 22 10.77 -18.83 -6.44
N LYS A 23 11.79 -19.41 -7.08
CA LYS A 23 12.97 -18.65 -7.53
C LYS A 23 12.59 -17.53 -8.51
N SER A 24 11.69 -17.79 -9.45
CA SER A 24 11.23 -16.76 -10.40
C SER A 24 10.49 -15.60 -9.72
N TYR A 25 9.79 -15.88 -8.62
CA TYR A 25 9.10 -14.88 -7.80
C TYR A 25 10.09 -14.01 -7.04
N GLU A 26 11.11 -14.60 -6.40
CA GLU A 26 12.19 -13.84 -5.77
C GLU A 26 12.91 -12.94 -6.77
N GLU A 27 13.17 -13.44 -7.99
CA GLU A 27 13.78 -12.64 -9.06
C GLU A 27 12.89 -11.49 -9.53
N ALA A 28 11.56 -11.69 -9.56
CA ALA A 28 10.61 -10.62 -9.88
C ALA A 28 10.65 -9.50 -8.83
N ILE A 29 10.64 -9.85 -7.54
CA ILE A 29 10.77 -8.89 -6.43
C ILE A 29 12.10 -8.14 -6.52
N LYS A 30 13.22 -8.84 -6.74
CA LYS A 30 14.54 -8.22 -6.90
C LYS A 30 14.56 -7.23 -8.08
N ARG A 31 14.00 -7.60 -9.23
CA ARG A 31 13.87 -6.70 -10.39
C ARG A 31 13.02 -5.47 -10.07
N ALA A 32 11.94 -5.65 -9.31
CA ALA A 32 11.07 -4.55 -8.90
C ALA A 32 11.82 -3.52 -8.03
N TYR A 33 12.67 -3.95 -7.10
CA TYR A 33 13.50 -3.04 -6.29
C TYR A 33 14.68 -2.40 -7.05
N LEU A 34 15.24 -3.10 -8.03
CA LEU A 34 16.30 -2.54 -8.89
C LEU A 34 15.79 -1.38 -9.74
N LYS A 35 14.47 -1.28 -9.97
CA LYS A 35 13.88 -0.13 -10.63
C LYS A 35 13.97 1.10 -9.72
N GLY A 36 14.55 2.18 -10.24
CA GLY A 36 14.75 3.43 -9.50
C GLY A 36 13.43 4.13 -9.18
N ASP A 37 12.63 4.39 -10.22
CA ASP A 37 11.35 5.09 -10.12
C ASP A 37 10.24 4.28 -10.81
N HIS A 38 9.24 3.85 -10.06
CA HIS A 38 8.07 3.12 -10.57
C HIS A 38 7.06 4.03 -11.27
N LEU A 39 7.03 5.33 -10.96
CA LEU A 39 6.12 6.30 -11.59
C LEU A 39 6.50 6.58 -13.04
N ALA A 40 7.77 6.43 -13.41
CA ALA A 40 8.26 6.64 -14.77
C ALA A 40 7.56 5.77 -15.83
N ASP A 41 6.99 4.63 -15.44
CA ASP A 41 6.20 3.76 -16.34
C ASP A 41 4.78 4.30 -16.59
N PHE A 42 4.32 5.28 -15.80
CA PHE A 42 2.95 5.76 -15.76
C PHE A 42 2.90 7.29 -15.82
N PRO A 43 3.39 7.93 -16.91
CA PRO A 43 3.38 9.39 -17.04
C PRO A 43 1.97 9.99 -16.96
N ALA A 44 0.92 9.24 -17.32
CA ALA A 44 -0.47 9.67 -17.16
C ALA A 44 -0.95 9.72 -15.69
N PHE A 45 -0.16 9.19 -14.75
CA PHE A 45 -0.48 9.12 -13.33
C PHE A 45 0.41 10.04 -12.47
N THR A 46 1.29 10.84 -13.06
CA THR A 46 2.15 11.77 -12.31
C THR A 46 1.40 13.00 -11.80
N GLU A 47 0.18 13.23 -12.28
CA GLU A 47 -0.66 14.35 -11.88
C GLU A 47 -2.11 13.93 -11.61
N PHE A 48 -2.76 14.63 -10.68
CA PHE A 48 -4.19 14.50 -10.42
C PHE A 48 -4.81 15.89 -10.32
N ASN A 49 -5.68 16.23 -11.27
CA ASN A 49 -6.42 17.49 -11.30
C ASN A 49 -7.93 17.23 -11.44
N ARG A 50 -8.61 17.02 -10.30
CA ARG A 50 -10.06 16.74 -10.24
C ARG A 50 -10.64 17.21 -8.92
N ASN A 51 -11.93 17.52 -8.90
CA ASN A 51 -12.70 17.81 -7.67
C ASN A 51 -12.05 18.91 -6.79
N GLY A 52 -11.52 19.95 -7.42
CA GLY A 52 -10.93 21.11 -6.74
C GLY A 52 -9.56 20.85 -6.10
N ILE A 53 -8.84 19.78 -6.48
CA ILE A 53 -7.43 19.59 -6.12
C ILE A 53 -6.59 19.38 -7.37
N SER A 54 -5.42 20.02 -7.40
CA SER A 54 -4.38 19.79 -8.39
C SER A 54 -3.09 19.40 -7.66
N VAL A 55 -2.59 18.21 -7.94
CA VAL A 55 -1.41 17.64 -7.29
C VAL A 55 -0.49 16.95 -8.29
N THR A 56 0.78 16.83 -7.91
CA THR A 56 1.82 16.05 -8.56
C THR A 56 2.29 14.92 -7.65
N LEU A 57 2.74 13.83 -8.25
CA LEU A 57 3.29 12.67 -7.54
C LEU A 57 4.81 12.61 -7.72
N GLU A 58 5.53 12.30 -6.64
CA GLU A 58 6.97 12.05 -6.66
C GLU A 58 7.29 10.70 -6.02
N SER A 59 8.28 9.98 -6.55
CA SER A 59 8.77 8.73 -5.96
C SER A 59 9.95 8.99 -5.05
N SER A 60 10.06 8.21 -3.97
CA SER A 60 11.20 8.25 -3.06
C SER A 60 11.37 6.90 -2.34
N ARG A 61 12.36 6.82 -1.45
CA ARG A 61 12.68 5.64 -0.63
C ARG A 61 12.82 6.03 0.84
N GLY A 62 12.56 5.09 1.74
CA GLY A 62 12.70 5.28 3.19
C GLY A 62 14.09 5.75 3.60
N SER A 63 15.12 5.22 2.93
CA SER A 63 16.53 5.60 3.14
C SER A 63 16.88 7.03 2.69
N LEU A 64 16.03 7.66 1.86
CA LEU A 64 16.23 9.00 1.31
C LEU A 64 15.37 10.08 1.99
N LEU A 65 14.63 9.73 3.05
CA LEU A 65 13.77 10.67 3.75
C LEU A 65 14.58 11.71 4.54
N SER A 66 14.30 12.99 4.29
CA SER A 66 14.81 14.10 5.10
C SER A 66 14.16 14.13 6.48
N SER A 67 14.72 14.91 7.42
CA SER A 67 14.13 15.14 8.73
C SER A 67 12.70 15.72 8.63
N TYR A 68 12.49 16.69 7.75
CA TYR A 68 11.17 17.27 7.49
C TYR A 68 10.14 16.24 6.97
N MET A 69 10.56 15.34 6.07
CA MET A 69 9.68 14.28 5.57
C MET A 69 9.34 13.26 6.65
N LYS A 70 10.31 12.89 7.50
CA LYS A 70 10.06 12.00 8.65
C LYS A 70 9.06 12.62 9.64
N GLU A 71 9.27 13.88 10.02
CA GLU A 71 8.35 14.60 10.91
C GLU A 71 6.94 14.68 10.29
N TYR A 72 6.85 14.99 8.99
CA TYR A 72 5.58 15.04 8.27
C TYR A 72 4.83 13.69 8.29
N ILE A 73 5.52 12.60 7.92
CA ILE A 73 4.94 11.25 7.90
C ILE A 73 4.46 10.85 9.30
N GLN A 74 5.28 11.04 10.33
CA GLN A 74 4.93 10.70 11.71
C GLN A 74 3.73 11.50 12.22
N ASN A 75 3.71 12.81 11.96
CA ASN A 75 2.59 13.66 12.39
C ASN A 75 1.28 13.28 11.68
N LEU A 76 1.31 13.07 10.36
CA LEU A 76 0.12 12.70 9.61
C LEU A 76 -0.38 11.30 10.01
N LEU A 77 0.53 10.34 10.22
CA LEU A 77 0.17 9.02 10.74
C LEU A 77 -0.49 9.14 12.10
N LYS A 78 0.08 9.90 13.02
CA LYS A 78 -0.51 10.10 14.36
C LYS A 78 -1.92 10.65 14.27
N ILE A 79 -2.12 11.73 13.52
CA ILE A 79 -3.44 12.37 13.36
C ILE A 79 -4.48 11.37 12.81
N ASN A 80 -4.10 10.58 11.80
CA ASN A 80 -5.04 9.70 11.12
C ASN A 80 -5.24 8.34 11.82
N MET A 81 -4.21 7.83 12.53
CA MET A 81 -4.15 6.45 12.98
C MET A 81 -4.19 6.28 14.50
N GLU A 82 -3.98 7.32 15.30
CA GLU A 82 -4.12 7.23 16.77
C GLU A 82 -5.52 6.79 17.18
N GLY A 83 -6.58 7.34 16.56
CA GLY A 83 -7.97 6.92 16.80
C GLY A 83 -8.24 5.45 16.45
N PRO A 84 -7.97 5.01 15.20
CA PRO A 84 -8.11 3.60 14.80
C PRO A 84 -7.34 2.57 15.64
N TYR A 85 -6.12 2.89 16.06
CA TYR A 85 -5.30 2.00 16.90
C TYR A 85 -5.67 2.08 18.39
N GLY A 86 -6.17 3.22 18.86
CA GLY A 86 -6.52 3.43 20.26
C GLY A 86 -5.33 3.20 21.19
N ILE A 87 -5.49 2.34 22.19
CA ILE A 87 -4.45 2.05 23.19
C ILE A 87 -3.18 1.42 22.59
N GLU A 88 -3.28 0.78 21.42
CA GLU A 88 -2.14 0.15 20.75
C GLU A 88 -1.22 1.19 20.08
N TRP A 89 -1.69 2.44 19.88
CA TRP A 89 -0.97 3.46 19.11
C TRP A 89 0.42 3.75 19.67
N HIS A 90 0.58 3.82 20.99
CA HIS A 90 1.87 4.20 21.60
C HIS A 90 3.01 3.22 21.26
N GLU A 91 2.72 1.92 21.21
CA GLU A 91 3.72 0.92 20.81
C GLU A 91 3.85 0.86 19.29
N GLU A 92 2.74 1.01 18.57
CA GLU A 92 2.77 0.95 17.13
C GLU A 92 3.47 2.15 16.48
N GLU A 93 3.35 3.36 17.04
CA GLU A 93 4.05 4.55 16.57
C GLU A 93 5.57 4.32 16.49
N LYS A 94 6.12 3.58 17.45
CA LYS A 94 7.55 3.20 17.45
C LYS A 94 7.86 2.19 16.35
N VAL A 95 6.97 1.24 16.10
CA VAL A 95 7.10 0.25 15.01
C VAL A 95 7.09 0.98 13.67
N LYS A 96 6.08 1.83 13.44
CA LYS A 96 5.93 2.66 12.23
C LYS A 96 7.12 3.59 12.00
N GLY A 97 7.67 4.16 13.08
CA GLY A 97 8.90 4.95 13.00
C GLY A 97 10.10 4.17 12.46
N ARG A 98 10.22 2.88 12.79
CA ARG A 98 11.26 2.00 12.22
C ARG A 98 10.93 1.59 10.80
N GLU A 99 9.69 1.16 10.55
CA GLU A 99 9.21 0.75 9.22
C GLU A 99 9.38 1.85 8.16
N MET A 100 9.23 3.10 8.56
CA MET A 100 9.36 4.29 7.70
C MET A 100 10.72 4.39 7.00
N VAL A 101 11.79 3.98 7.67
CA VAL A 101 13.18 4.15 7.18
C VAL A 101 13.84 2.85 6.72
N GLU A 102 13.06 1.77 6.65
CA GLU A 102 13.54 0.48 6.14
C GLU A 102 14.07 0.60 4.71
N GLU A 103 15.12 -0.18 4.40
CA GLU A 103 15.80 -0.14 3.10
C GLU A 103 14.84 -0.40 1.93
N ASN A 104 13.88 -1.30 2.15
CA ASN A 104 12.89 -1.71 1.17
C ASN A 104 11.61 -0.85 1.18
N ALA A 105 11.55 0.22 1.99
CA ALA A 105 10.39 1.11 1.99
C ALA A 105 10.38 2.00 0.74
N LEU A 106 9.37 1.83 -0.11
CA LEU A 106 9.13 2.66 -1.28
C LEU A 106 8.01 3.66 -0.99
N TYR A 107 8.18 4.88 -1.47
CA TYR A 107 7.24 5.96 -1.26
C TYR A 107 6.73 6.56 -2.57
N ILE A 108 5.46 6.96 -2.54
CA ILE A 108 4.89 7.97 -3.43
C ILE A 108 4.42 9.11 -2.55
N PHE A 109 4.97 10.31 -2.75
CA PHE A 109 4.49 11.53 -2.10
C PHE A 109 3.62 12.32 -3.07
N VAL A 110 2.66 13.04 -2.51
CA VAL A 110 1.74 13.88 -3.27
C VAL A 110 1.94 15.33 -2.85
N ARG A 111 2.29 16.19 -3.81
CA ARG A 111 2.49 17.62 -3.61
C ARG A 111 1.38 18.43 -4.25
N LEU A 112 0.96 19.51 -3.61
CA LEU A 112 0.07 20.49 -4.24
C LEU A 112 0.77 21.17 -5.42
N ASN A 113 0.09 21.26 -6.56
CA ASN A 113 0.57 22.08 -7.66
C ASN A 113 0.32 23.54 -7.33
N GLN A 114 1.40 24.32 -7.26
CA GLN A 114 1.30 25.78 -7.26
C GLN A 114 1.07 26.25 -8.70
N GLN A 115 -0.18 26.21 -9.18
CA GLN A 115 -0.51 26.93 -10.43
C GLN A 115 -0.94 28.36 -10.10
N GLY A 116 -0.36 29.30 -10.86
CA GLY A 116 -0.33 30.73 -10.58
C GLY A 116 -1.70 31.42 -10.57
N ASN A 117 -2.03 31.98 -9.43
CA ASN A 117 -2.15 33.42 -9.21
C ASN A 117 -2.16 33.58 -7.70
N ASP A 118 -1.27 34.42 -7.16
CA ASP A 118 -1.10 34.73 -5.73
C ASP A 118 -2.35 35.32 -5.05
N GLN A 119 -3.52 35.24 -5.69
CA GLN A 119 -4.79 35.76 -5.20
C GLN A 119 -5.96 34.77 -5.24
N GLU A 120 -5.85 33.56 -5.80
CA GLU A 120 -6.99 32.61 -5.79
C GLU A 120 -6.72 31.31 -5.04
N VAL A 121 -5.55 30.67 -5.21
CA VAL A 121 -5.19 29.49 -4.38
C VAL A 121 -4.90 29.91 -2.95
N GLY A 122 -4.21 31.05 -2.78
CA GLY A 122 -4.09 31.72 -1.49
C GLY A 122 -5.45 32.11 -0.91
N THR A 123 -6.46 32.42 -1.73
CA THR A 123 -7.79 32.85 -1.27
C THR A 123 -8.73 31.69 -0.95
N ILE A 124 -8.65 30.55 -1.66
CA ILE A 124 -9.44 29.36 -1.31
C ILE A 124 -8.87 28.70 -0.04
N ILE A 125 -7.54 28.75 0.17
CA ILE A 125 -6.90 28.26 1.41
C ILE A 125 -7.05 29.27 2.57
N SER A 126 -7.20 30.58 2.30
CA SER A 126 -7.29 31.61 3.35
C SER A 126 -8.68 32.12 3.71
N LYS A 127 -9.71 32.00 2.85
CA LYS A 127 -11.02 32.64 3.13
C LYS A 127 -12.08 31.75 3.76
N GLU A 128 -11.88 30.44 3.86
CA GLU A 128 -12.83 29.57 4.56
C GLU A 128 -12.10 28.61 5.51
N LYS A 129 -11.70 29.16 6.67
CA LYS A 129 -11.08 28.51 7.85
C LYS A 129 -9.57 28.23 7.71
N ASN A 130 -8.83 28.49 8.80
CA ASN A 130 -7.41 28.21 9.03
C ASN A 130 -6.96 26.79 8.59
N ILE A 131 -6.76 26.52 7.30
CA ILE A 131 -6.19 25.27 6.84
C ILE A 131 -4.68 25.45 6.72
N GLN A 132 -4.00 25.18 7.84
CA GLN A 132 -2.54 25.06 7.87
C GLN A 132 -2.17 23.65 7.40
N THR A 133 -1.40 23.54 6.31
CA THR A 133 -0.85 22.24 5.88
C THR A 133 0.12 21.71 6.93
N LEU A 134 0.21 20.39 7.09
CA LEU A 134 1.18 19.80 8.04
C LEU A 134 2.63 19.94 7.57
N TRP A 135 2.84 20.13 6.27
CA TRP A 135 4.15 20.30 5.68
C TRP A 135 4.84 21.58 6.17
N LYS A 136 6.03 21.43 6.76
CA LYS A 136 6.89 22.52 7.23
C LYS A 136 8.24 22.62 6.50
N GLY A 137 8.46 21.76 5.51
CA GLY A 137 9.70 21.76 4.73
C GLY A 137 9.68 22.81 3.60
N THR A 138 10.71 22.77 2.77
CA THR A 138 10.82 23.66 1.59
C THR A 138 10.04 23.11 0.39
N GLY A 139 9.73 23.98 -0.56
CA GLY A 139 9.03 23.61 -1.80
C GLY A 139 7.51 23.46 -1.63
N ALA A 140 6.88 22.88 -2.65
CA ALA A 140 5.43 22.70 -2.68
C ALA A 140 4.96 21.77 -1.53
N PRO A 141 3.86 22.11 -0.84
CA PRO A 141 3.37 21.32 0.28
C PRO A 141 3.09 19.86 -0.06
N VAL A 142 3.63 18.94 0.74
CA VAL A 142 3.22 17.53 0.73
C VAL A 142 1.89 17.44 1.46
N VAL A 143 0.92 16.76 0.86
CA VAL A 143 -0.44 16.60 1.39
C VAL A 143 -0.89 15.15 1.50
N ALA A 144 -0.15 14.21 0.91
CA ALA A 144 -0.37 12.79 1.09
C ALA A 144 0.91 11.99 0.87
N PHE A 145 0.91 10.76 1.37
CA PHE A 145 1.91 9.78 1.01
C PHE A 145 1.33 8.36 0.95
N VAL A 146 2.02 7.50 0.21
CA VAL A 146 1.82 6.05 0.19
C VAL A 146 3.16 5.40 0.49
N GLN A 147 3.17 4.42 1.39
CA GLN A 147 4.30 3.53 1.62
C GLN A 147 3.93 2.13 1.17
N TYR A 148 4.78 1.52 0.35
CA TYR A 148 4.58 0.16 -0.15
C TYR A 148 5.89 -0.60 -0.28
N ARG A 149 5.79 -1.92 -0.39
CA ARG A 149 6.94 -2.83 -0.57
C ARG A 149 6.56 -3.95 -1.54
N PHE A 150 7.55 -4.50 -2.22
CA PHE A 150 7.43 -5.79 -2.90
C PHE A 150 7.91 -6.88 -1.94
N VAL A 151 7.05 -7.84 -1.61
CA VAL A 151 7.35 -8.87 -0.61
C VAL A 151 6.84 -10.23 -1.06
N MET A 152 7.35 -11.28 -0.42
CA MET A 152 6.76 -12.61 -0.52
C MET A 152 5.73 -12.75 0.61
N GLU A 153 4.48 -12.99 0.25
CA GLU A 153 3.37 -13.22 1.17
C GLU A 153 2.71 -14.55 0.79
N GLU A 154 2.61 -15.50 1.72
CA GLU A 154 2.13 -16.87 1.44
C GLU A 154 2.80 -17.53 0.22
N GLU A 155 4.13 -17.43 0.13
CA GLU A 155 4.95 -17.92 -0.99
C GLU A 155 4.66 -17.27 -2.36
N LEU A 156 3.89 -16.18 -2.38
CA LEU A 156 3.56 -15.43 -3.60
C LEU A 156 4.14 -14.00 -3.58
N PRO A 157 4.62 -13.49 -4.72
CA PRO A 157 5.10 -12.12 -4.84
C PRO A 157 3.92 -11.16 -4.88
N VAL A 158 3.88 -10.21 -3.94
CA VAL A 158 2.82 -9.21 -3.81
C VAL A 158 3.39 -7.81 -3.66
N LEU A 159 2.58 -6.80 -4.01
CA LEU A 159 2.79 -5.44 -3.55
C LEU A 159 2.01 -5.25 -2.25
N TYR A 160 2.72 -5.04 -1.14
CA TYR A 160 2.12 -4.78 0.16
C TYR A 160 2.05 -3.29 0.42
N VAL A 161 0.84 -2.76 0.66
CA VAL A 161 0.61 -1.36 1.03
C VAL A 161 0.67 -1.27 2.56
N TYR A 162 1.73 -0.63 3.05
CA TYR A 162 1.93 -0.41 4.48
C TYR A 162 1.10 0.78 4.96
N GLU A 163 1.15 1.88 4.21
CA GLU A 163 0.45 3.12 4.57
C GLU A 163 -0.10 3.82 3.34
N ILE A 164 -1.27 4.42 3.49
CA ILE A 164 -1.82 5.41 2.56
C ILE A 164 -2.52 6.48 3.39
N GLN A 165 -1.90 7.65 3.44
CA GLN A 165 -2.30 8.73 4.34
C GLN A 165 -2.46 10.02 3.56
N LEU A 166 -3.63 10.64 3.73
CA LEU A 166 -4.00 11.90 3.10
C LEU A 166 -4.35 12.89 4.21
N GLU A 167 -3.95 14.15 4.07
CA GLU A 167 -4.47 15.24 4.90
C GLU A 167 -5.98 15.38 4.71
N ASP A 168 -6.72 15.67 5.78
CA ASP A 168 -8.19 15.79 5.77
C ASP A 168 -8.73 16.67 4.63
N THR A 169 -8.02 17.74 4.34
CA THR A 169 -8.39 18.80 3.37
C THR A 169 -8.41 18.33 1.91
N ILE A 170 -7.76 17.20 1.62
CA ILE A 170 -7.71 16.57 0.30
C ILE A 170 -8.44 15.21 0.24
N GLN A 171 -9.01 14.75 1.37
CA GLN A 171 -9.82 13.54 1.43
C GLN A 171 -11.17 13.75 0.73
N GLY A 172 -11.86 12.66 0.40
CA GLY A 172 -13.18 12.71 -0.26
C GLY A 172 -13.16 13.19 -1.72
N LYS A 173 -12.02 13.61 -2.25
CA LYS A 173 -11.86 14.16 -3.62
C LYS A 173 -11.44 13.14 -4.67
N GLY A 174 -11.33 11.86 -4.30
CA GLY A 174 -11.00 10.75 -5.20
C GLY A 174 -9.52 10.42 -5.33
N LEU A 175 -8.63 11.19 -4.69
CA LEU A 175 -7.18 10.98 -4.72
C LEU A 175 -6.75 9.62 -4.12
N GLY A 176 -7.35 9.19 -3.00
CA GLY A 176 -7.05 7.87 -2.43
C GLY A 176 -7.35 6.72 -3.41
N LYS A 177 -8.46 6.80 -4.15
CA LYS A 177 -8.79 5.81 -5.19
C LYS A 177 -7.75 5.82 -6.32
N PHE A 178 -7.36 7.01 -6.76
CA PHE A 178 -6.35 7.17 -7.80
C PHE A 178 -5.00 6.56 -7.38
N LEU A 179 -4.54 6.82 -6.15
CA LEU A 179 -3.30 6.25 -5.60
C LEU A 179 -3.35 4.72 -5.53
N MET A 180 -4.45 4.15 -5.04
CA MET A 180 -4.59 2.69 -4.99
C MET A 180 -4.61 2.07 -6.40
N GLN A 181 -5.30 2.68 -7.36
CA GLN A 181 -5.29 2.21 -8.75
C GLN A 181 -3.89 2.26 -9.36
N LEU A 182 -3.10 3.28 -9.05
CA LEU A 182 -1.70 3.36 -9.45
C LEU A 182 -0.86 2.23 -8.84
N LEU A 183 -1.02 1.92 -7.56
CA LEU A 183 -0.35 0.78 -6.93
C LEU A 183 -0.74 -0.55 -7.58
N GLU A 184 -2.02 -0.74 -7.93
CA GLU A 184 -2.48 -1.93 -8.67
C GLU A 184 -1.82 -2.03 -10.06
N LEU A 185 -1.53 -0.92 -10.72
CA LEU A 185 -0.81 -0.90 -12.00
C LEU A 185 0.68 -1.19 -11.80
N ILE A 186 1.32 -0.58 -10.79
CA ILE A 186 2.71 -0.83 -10.42
C ILE A 186 2.91 -2.31 -10.09
N ALA A 187 2.01 -2.91 -9.31
CA ALA A 187 2.04 -4.32 -8.96
C ALA A 187 2.05 -5.21 -10.22
N ARG A 188 1.06 -5.02 -11.12
CA ARG A 188 0.96 -5.81 -12.37
C ARG A 188 2.18 -5.62 -13.27
N LYS A 189 2.65 -4.39 -13.43
CA LYS A 189 3.84 -4.08 -14.27
C LYS A 189 5.11 -4.76 -13.77
N ASN A 190 5.21 -4.99 -12.46
CA ASN A 190 6.36 -5.65 -11.83
C ASN A 190 6.15 -7.15 -11.58
N ASN A 191 5.11 -7.76 -12.15
CA ASN A 191 4.77 -9.18 -12.02
C ASN A 191 4.44 -9.61 -10.57
N MET A 192 3.83 -8.72 -9.81
CA MET A 192 3.20 -9.09 -8.54
C MET A 192 1.82 -9.67 -8.81
N MET A 193 1.45 -10.69 -8.04
CA MET A 193 0.22 -11.46 -8.25
C MET A 193 -0.99 -10.87 -7.54
N ALA A 194 -0.76 -10.02 -6.52
CA ALA A 194 -1.79 -9.32 -5.79
C ALA A 194 -1.27 -7.99 -5.21
N VAL A 195 -2.21 -7.13 -4.83
CA VAL A 195 -1.99 -6.07 -3.85
C VAL A 195 -2.58 -6.51 -2.52
N VAL A 196 -1.81 -6.42 -1.43
CA VAL A 196 -2.20 -6.80 -0.07
C VAL A 196 -2.04 -5.62 0.86
N LEU A 197 -2.90 -5.49 1.87
CA LEU A 197 -2.80 -4.47 2.91
C LEU A 197 -3.48 -4.92 4.20
N THR A 198 -3.12 -4.30 5.32
CA THR A 198 -3.79 -4.49 6.61
C THR A 198 -4.56 -3.24 6.99
N VAL A 199 -5.76 -3.42 7.54
CA VAL A 199 -6.63 -2.33 7.99
C VAL A 199 -7.23 -2.63 9.35
N LYS A 200 -7.24 -1.64 10.24
CA LYS A 200 -7.91 -1.76 11.54
C LYS A 200 -9.41 -1.83 11.35
N LYS A 201 -10.07 -2.80 12.01
CA LYS A 201 -11.54 -2.98 11.98
C LYS A 201 -12.28 -1.72 12.43
N ARG A 202 -11.72 -1.00 13.42
CA ARG A 202 -12.25 0.28 13.91
C ARG A 202 -12.17 1.41 12.90
N ASN A 203 -11.30 1.31 11.88
CA ASN A 203 -11.22 2.28 10.79
C ASN A 203 -12.31 1.99 9.74
N GLU A 204 -13.57 2.21 10.11
CA GLU A 204 -14.70 1.89 9.23
C GLU A 204 -14.68 2.67 7.91
N GLY A 205 -14.12 3.89 7.93
CA GLY A 205 -13.93 4.70 6.73
C GLY A 205 -13.03 4.00 5.72
N ALA A 206 -11.87 3.52 6.16
CA ALA A 206 -10.95 2.74 5.34
C ALA A 206 -11.55 1.39 4.93
N MET A 207 -12.24 0.69 5.84
CA MET A 207 -12.93 -0.57 5.52
C MET A 207 -13.94 -0.39 4.38
N ARG A 208 -14.82 0.62 4.46
CA ARG A 208 -15.78 0.94 3.40
C ARG A 208 -15.08 1.36 2.11
N PHE A 209 -13.99 2.11 2.21
CA PHE A 209 -13.20 2.52 1.05
C PHE A 209 -12.64 1.31 0.29
N TYR A 210 -11.94 0.40 0.98
CA TYR A 210 -11.35 -0.77 0.33
C TYR A 210 -12.41 -1.77 -0.16
N LEU A 211 -13.35 -2.15 0.69
CA LEU A 211 -14.33 -3.21 0.37
C LEU A 211 -15.37 -2.74 -0.65
N ASN A 212 -15.95 -1.55 -0.43
CA ASN A 212 -17.12 -1.12 -1.20
C ASN A 212 -16.76 -0.24 -2.39
N LYS A 213 -15.67 0.56 -2.31
CA LYS A 213 -15.29 1.49 -3.39
C LYS A 213 -14.21 0.93 -4.31
N LEU A 214 -13.28 0.13 -3.79
CA LEU A 214 -12.15 -0.43 -4.55
C LEU A 214 -12.29 -1.93 -4.85
N SER A 215 -13.31 -2.57 -4.27
CA SER A 215 -13.62 -3.99 -4.45
C SER A 215 -12.50 -4.93 -4.00
N TYR A 216 -11.74 -4.53 -2.97
CA TYR A 216 -10.85 -5.44 -2.26
C TYR A 216 -11.67 -6.49 -1.50
N LYS A 217 -11.06 -7.63 -1.21
CA LYS A 217 -11.66 -8.74 -0.48
C LYS A 217 -10.92 -8.94 0.84
N ILE A 218 -11.64 -9.42 1.86
CA ILE A 218 -11.00 -9.94 3.07
C ILE A 218 -10.24 -11.20 2.66
N SER A 219 -8.93 -11.20 2.87
CA SER A 219 -8.06 -12.31 2.54
C SER A 219 -8.45 -13.55 3.35
N SER A 220 -8.34 -14.74 2.78
CA SER A 220 -8.40 -16.01 3.52
C SER A 220 -7.31 -16.15 4.57
N THR A 221 -6.21 -15.41 4.43
CA THR A 221 -5.12 -15.34 5.41
C THR A 221 -5.43 -14.34 6.53
N SER A 222 -6.54 -13.60 6.44
CA SER A 222 -6.95 -12.68 7.49
C SER A 222 -7.31 -13.44 8.77
N PRO A 223 -7.02 -12.91 9.97
CA PRO A 223 -7.32 -13.58 11.23
C PRO A 223 -8.79 -13.99 11.38
N SER A 224 -9.73 -13.24 10.81
CA SER A 224 -11.18 -13.58 10.82
C SER A 224 -11.56 -14.80 9.97
N LYS A 225 -10.64 -15.30 9.13
CA LYS A 225 -10.84 -16.42 8.20
C LYS A 225 -10.04 -17.67 8.55
N VAL A 226 -8.89 -17.53 9.22
CA VAL A 226 -7.99 -18.65 9.56
C VAL A 226 -8.51 -19.45 10.75
N ASP A 227 -8.63 -18.82 11.93
CA ASP A 227 -9.25 -19.43 13.12
C ASP A 227 -10.00 -18.35 13.93
N PRO A 228 -11.33 -18.22 13.74
CA PRO A 228 -12.11 -17.20 14.42
C PRO A 228 -12.15 -17.34 15.94
N LEU A 229 -11.86 -18.53 16.50
CA LEU A 229 -11.86 -18.76 17.95
C LEU A 229 -10.52 -18.35 18.58
N GLU A 230 -9.40 -18.59 17.88
CA GLU A 230 -8.07 -18.17 18.34
C GLU A 230 -7.87 -16.66 18.16
N TYR A 231 -8.45 -16.07 17.11
CA TYR A 231 -8.24 -14.67 16.74
C TYR A 231 -9.48 -13.77 16.91
N ALA A 232 -10.42 -14.16 17.78
CA ALA A 232 -11.65 -13.40 18.03
C ALA A 232 -11.39 -11.92 18.38
N ASP A 233 -10.34 -11.67 19.17
CA ASP A 233 -9.96 -10.33 19.65
C ASP A 233 -9.08 -9.56 18.66
N CYS A 234 -8.77 -10.13 17.49
CA CYS A 234 -7.92 -9.46 16.51
C CYS A 234 -8.57 -8.17 15.99
N THR A 235 -7.87 -7.05 16.11
CA THR A 235 -8.39 -5.70 15.83
C THR A 235 -8.22 -5.26 14.37
N TYR A 236 -7.74 -6.13 13.48
CA TYR A 236 -7.47 -5.84 12.08
C TYR A 236 -7.97 -6.92 11.11
N GLU A 237 -7.99 -6.57 9.83
CA GLU A 237 -8.23 -7.48 8.72
C GLU A 237 -7.11 -7.32 7.68
N ILE A 238 -6.74 -8.43 7.04
CA ILE A 238 -5.88 -8.44 5.86
C ILE A 238 -6.79 -8.40 4.64
N LEU A 239 -6.60 -7.41 3.77
CA LEU A 239 -7.33 -7.29 2.51
C LEU A 239 -6.42 -7.55 1.33
N CYS A 240 -6.99 -8.11 0.27
CA CYS A 240 -6.27 -8.37 -0.97
C CYS A 240 -7.07 -7.96 -2.20
N LYS A 241 -6.35 -7.79 -3.31
CA LYS A 241 -6.90 -7.74 -4.65
C LYS A 241 -5.98 -8.51 -5.58
N VAL A 242 -6.46 -9.64 -6.06
CA VAL A 242 -5.67 -10.60 -6.85
C VAL A 242 -5.76 -10.33 -8.34
N PHE A 243 -4.69 -10.62 -9.06
CA PHE A 243 -4.60 -10.51 -10.52
C PHE A 243 -4.21 -11.83 -11.20
N ASP A 244 -3.89 -12.85 -10.39
CA ASP A 244 -3.41 -14.16 -10.83
C ASP A 244 -4.27 -15.30 -10.25
N ALA A 245 -4.40 -16.39 -11.01
CA ALA A 245 -5.20 -17.54 -10.63
C ALA A 245 -4.66 -18.29 -9.41
N GLN A 246 -3.34 -18.41 -9.24
CA GLN A 246 -2.74 -19.03 -8.06
C GLN A 246 -2.93 -18.13 -6.83
N ALA A 247 -2.80 -16.80 -6.97
CA ALA A 247 -3.10 -15.87 -5.89
C ALA A 247 -4.56 -15.92 -5.46
N LEU A 248 -5.50 -16.08 -6.40
CA LEU A 248 -6.91 -16.27 -6.09
C LEU A 248 -7.15 -17.50 -5.19
N LEU A 249 -6.45 -18.61 -5.45
CA LEU A 249 -6.55 -19.83 -4.65
C LEU A 249 -5.93 -19.72 -3.25
N ILE A 250 -5.07 -18.72 -3.00
CA ILE A 250 -4.40 -18.55 -1.71
C ILE A 250 -5.07 -17.46 -0.88
N PHE A 251 -5.43 -16.33 -1.51
CA PHE A 251 -5.92 -15.14 -0.81
C PHE A 251 -7.44 -14.96 -0.83
N GLU A 252 -8.19 -15.56 -1.76
CA GLU A 252 -9.66 -15.37 -1.79
C GLU A 252 -10.44 -16.68 -1.65
N ASN A 253 -9.98 -17.76 -2.29
CA ASN A 253 -10.64 -19.06 -2.34
C ASN A 253 -9.67 -20.19 -1.96
N PRO A 254 -9.22 -20.26 -0.70
CA PRO A 254 -8.39 -21.37 -0.24
C PRO A 254 -9.11 -22.67 -0.53
N LEU A 255 -8.44 -23.58 -1.24
CA LEU A 255 -8.93 -24.95 -1.37
C LEU A 255 -9.14 -25.48 0.05
N SER A 256 -10.38 -25.89 0.36
CA SER A 256 -10.70 -26.52 1.63
C SER A 256 -9.78 -27.72 1.80
N GLY A 257 -8.88 -27.65 2.79
CA GLY A 257 -8.03 -28.77 3.19
C GLY A 257 -8.83 -29.91 3.80
#